data_AF-A0A6G2DXP2-F1
#
_entry.id   AF-A0A6G2DXP2-F1
#
_cell.length_a   1.000
_cell.length_b   1.000
_cell.length_c   1.000
_cell.angle_alpha   90.00
_cell.angle_beta   90.00
_cell.angle_gamma   90.00
#
_symmetry.space_group_name_H-M   'P 1'
#
loop_
_entity.id
_entity.type
_entity.pdbx_description
1 polymer ?
#
loop_
_entity_poly.entity_id
_entity_poly.type
_entity_poly.pdbx_seq_one_letter_code
_entity_poly.pdbx_strand_id
1 'polypeptide(L)'
;MVVVEPIRNRDDVQLMIEWLTLHSAVKESDRQRNLMLFLSGVNLGFRIGDIVKLKVKHVKGWHVQIVDEKTDKPTKRKMPKKFKNAMRQYI
;
A
#
# COMPACT_ATOMS: atom_id res chain seq x y z
N MET A 1 -12.15 15.70 21.26
CA MET A 1 -12.21 15.36 19.82
C MET A 1 -10.78 15.17 19.36
N VAL A 2 -10.39 13.99 18.89
CA VAL A 2 -9.03 13.79 18.34
C VAL A 2 -9.06 14.34 16.93
N VAL A 3 -8.33 15.44 16.69
CA VAL A 3 -8.15 15.98 15.35
C VAL A 3 -7.11 15.11 14.65
N VAL A 4 -7.50 14.49 13.55
CA VAL A 4 -6.60 13.67 12.73
C VAL A 4 -6.04 14.55 11.62
N GLU A 5 -4.74 14.78 11.64
CA GLU A 5 -4.03 15.49 10.57
C GLU A 5 -3.32 14.50 9.63
N PRO A 6 -3.17 14.84 8.33
CA PRO A 6 -2.35 14.06 7.41
C PRO A 6 -0.87 14.04 7.82
N ILE A 7 -0.16 12.98 7.44
CA ILE A 7 1.30 12.91 7.58
C ILE A 7 1.93 13.94 6.64
N ARG A 8 2.72 14.87 7.19
CA ARG A 8 3.38 15.95 6.43
C ARG A 8 4.89 15.75 6.28
N ASN A 9 5.53 15.04 7.22
CA ASN A 9 6.97 14.81 7.21
C ASN A 9 7.31 13.45 6.57
N ARG A 10 8.40 13.42 5.79
CA ARG A 10 8.96 12.19 5.22
C ARG A 10 9.55 11.28 6.29
N ASP A 11 10.08 11.85 7.37
CA ASP A 11 10.66 11.07 8.47
C ASP A 11 9.58 10.23 9.15
N ASP A 12 8.37 10.77 9.32
CA ASP A 12 7.24 10.02 9.88
C ASP A 12 6.85 8.82 9.00
N VAL A 13 6.92 8.97 7.68
CA VAL A 13 6.69 7.85 6.75
C VAL A 13 7.77 6.78 6.90
N GLN A 14 9.03 7.20 7.08
CA GLN A 14 10.15 6.29 7.28
C GLN A 14 10.03 5.54 8.62
N LEU A 15 9.70 6.24 9.71
CA LEU A 15 9.43 5.64 11.02
C LEU A 15 8.27 4.65 10.94
N MET A 16 7.21 4.96 10.18
CA MET A 16 6.09 4.05 9.96
C MET A 16 6.53 2.77 9.23
N ILE A 17 7.37 2.89 8.20
CA ILE A 17 7.91 1.73 7.46
C ILE A 17 8.73 0.84 8.40
N GLU A 18 9.61 1.43 9.20
CA GLU A 18 10.46 0.71 10.17
C GLU A 18 9.61 0.00 11.23
N TRP A 19 8.65 0.73 11.80
CA TRP A 19 7.74 0.16 12.79
C TRP A 19 6.90 -0.98 12.22
N LEU A 20 6.38 -0.83 11.00
CA LEU A 20 5.61 -1.89 10.33
C LEU A 20 6.45 -3.14 10.07
N THR A 21 7.71 -2.95 9.70
CA THR A 21 8.66 -4.03 9.41
C THR A 21 9.03 -4.83 10.66
N LEU A 22 9.22 -4.15 11.79
CA LEU A 22 9.79 -4.76 13.00
C LEU A 22 8.74 -5.14 14.06
N HIS A 23 7.69 -4.34 14.22
CA HIS A 23 6.86 -4.37 15.43
C HIS A 23 5.36 -4.58 15.16
N SER A 24 4.88 -4.46 13.92
CA SER A 24 3.41 -4.44 13.67
C SER A 24 2.65 -5.73 13.95
N ALA A 25 3.34 -6.86 14.07
CA ALA A 25 2.75 -8.16 14.37
C ALA A 25 3.81 -9.14 14.88
N VAL A 26 3.35 -10.16 15.61
CA VAL A 26 4.22 -11.25 16.12
C VAL A 26 4.79 -12.08 14.96
N LYS A 27 3.96 -12.46 13.99
CA LYS A 27 4.36 -13.25 12.83
C LYS A 27 4.96 -12.37 11.75
N GLU A 28 6.04 -12.84 11.13
CA GLU A 28 6.71 -12.12 10.04
C GLU A 28 5.82 -11.92 8.82
N SER A 29 5.06 -12.94 8.42
CA SER A 29 4.13 -12.84 7.29
C SER A 29 3.06 -11.76 7.48
N ASP A 30 2.59 -11.59 8.73
CA ASP A 30 1.65 -10.54 9.08
C ASP A 30 2.29 -9.15 8.99
N ARG A 31 3.55 -9.00 9.43
CA ARG A 31 4.31 -7.74 9.28
C ARG A 31 4.52 -7.39 7.81
N GLN A 32 4.92 -8.36 6.99
CA GLN A 32 5.12 -8.16 5.55
C GLN A 32 3.81 -7.74 4.86
N ARG A 33 2.68 -8.37 5.19
CA ARG A 33 1.35 -7.95 4.71
C ARG A 33 1.04 -6.51 5.12
N ASN A 34 1.22 -6.17 6.39
CA ASN A 34 0.91 -4.83 6.92
C ASN A 34 1.77 -3.75 6.23
N LEU A 35 3.06 -4.03 6.06
CA LEU A 35 3.97 -3.19 5.30
C LEU A 35 3.50 -3.01 3.84
N MET A 36 3.10 -4.09 3.17
CA MET A 36 2.66 -4.02 1.78
C MET A 36 1.33 -3.29 1.59
N LEU A 37 0.41 -3.37 2.56
CA LEU A 37 -0.81 -2.55 2.58
C LEU A 37 -0.44 -1.06 2.65
N PHE A 38 0.47 -0.69 3.55
CA PHE A 38 0.92 0.69 3.69
C PHE A 38 1.65 1.20 2.45
N LEU A 39 2.63 0.45 1.94
CA LEU A 39 3.38 0.80 0.73
C LEU A 39 2.46 0.95 -0.49
N SER A 40 1.43 0.11 -0.61
CA SER A 40 0.42 0.23 -1.67
C SER A 40 -0.34 1.55 -1.57
N GLY A 41 -0.75 1.95 -0.38
CA GLY A 41 -1.41 3.24 -0.16
C GLY A 41 -0.53 4.42 -0.52
N VAL A 42 0.70 4.46 -0.01
CA VAL A 42 1.63 5.59 -0.22
C VAL A 42 2.07 5.70 -1.69
N ASN A 43 2.28 4.57 -2.38
CA ASN A 43 2.78 4.59 -3.76
C ASN A 43 1.67 4.73 -4.83
N LEU A 44 0.46 4.23 -4.57
CA LEU A 44 -0.63 4.21 -5.56
C LEU A 44 -1.67 5.31 -5.32
N GLY A 45 -1.79 5.82 -4.09
CA GLY A 45 -2.80 6.79 -3.70
C GLY A 45 -4.23 6.24 -3.74
N PHE A 46 -4.39 4.93 -3.57
CA PHE A 46 -5.71 4.28 -3.48
C PHE A 46 -6.26 4.37 -2.06
N ARG A 47 -7.59 4.32 -1.95
CA ARG A 47 -8.24 4.25 -0.65
C ARG A 47 -8.05 2.86 -0.06
N ILE A 48 -8.11 2.75 1.26
CA ILE A 48 -7.93 1.47 1.94
C ILE A 48 -8.94 0.41 1.45
N GLY A 49 -10.19 0.79 1.17
CA GLY A 49 -11.22 -0.09 0.63
C GLY A 49 -10.88 -0.68 -0.74
N ASP A 50 -10.24 0.12 -1.61
CA ASP A 50 -9.76 -0.35 -2.91
C ASP A 50 -8.53 -1.27 -2.77
N ILE A 51 -7.62 -0.94 -1.84
CA ILE A 51 -6.39 -1.71 -1.59
C ILE A 51 -6.70 -3.11 -1.10
N VAL A 52 -7.61 -3.27 -0.14
CA VAL A 52 -7.96 -4.59 0.43
C VAL A 52 -8.64 -5.52 -0.60
N LYS A 53 -9.19 -4.95 -1.68
CA LYS A 53 -9.80 -5.70 -2.79
C LYS A 53 -8.81 -6.07 -3.90
N LEU A 54 -7.55 -5.67 -3.79
CA LEU A 54 -6.53 -6.02 -4.77
C LEU A 54 -6.32 -7.53 -4.85
N LYS A 55 -6.16 -8.03 -6.07
CA LYS A 55 -5.84 -9.43 -6.37
C LYS A 55 -4.50 -9.47 -7.09
N VAL A 56 -3.81 -10.61 -7.04
CA VAL A 56 -2.51 -10.82 -7.72
C VAL A 56 -2.58 -10.44 -9.21
N LYS A 57 -3.71 -10.74 -9.89
CA LYS A 57 -3.92 -10.37 -11.30
C LYS A 57 -3.87 -8.85 -11.56
N HIS A 58 -4.25 -8.02 -10.59
CA HIS A 58 -4.24 -6.56 -10.73
C HIS A 58 -2.82 -5.98 -10.60
N VAL A 59 -1.90 -6.67 -9.92
CA VAL A 59 -0.55 -6.16 -9.59
C VAL A 59 0.58 -6.85 -10.35
N LYS A 60 0.28 -7.87 -11.18
CA LYS A 60 1.28 -8.59 -11.98
C LYS A 60 2.04 -7.69 -12.97
N GLY A 61 1.37 -6.73 -13.60
CA GLY A 61 1.96 -5.80 -14.58
C GLY A 61 2.75 -4.64 -13.96
N TRP A 62 3.13 -3.66 -14.78
CA TRP A 62 3.70 -2.38 -14.31
C TRP A 62 2.66 -1.38 -13.83
N HIS A 63 1.38 -1.65 -14.10
CA HIS A 63 0.26 -0.82 -13.72
C HIS A 63 -0.70 -1.62 -12.86
N VAL A 64 -1.23 -0.99 -11.83
CA VAL A 64 -2.38 -1.49 -11.09
C VAL A 64 -3.65 -0.95 -11.75
N GLN A 65 -4.55 -1.86 -12.10
CA GLN A 65 -5.84 -1.54 -12.73
C GLN A 65 -6.96 -2.10 -11.87
N ILE A 66 -7.84 -1.21 -11.43
CA ILE A 66 -9.02 -1.53 -10.60
C ILE A 66 -10.19 -0.64 -11.00
N VAL A 67 -11.39 -1.01 -10.58
CA VAL A 67 -12.55 -0.11 -10.58
C VAL A 67 -12.63 0.52 -9.19
N ASP A 68 -12.58 1.84 -9.11
CA ASP A 68 -12.66 2.58 -7.84
C ASP A 68 -14.05 2.39 -7.23
N GLU A 69 -14.09 1.94 -5.98
CA GLU A 69 -15.36 1.58 -5.32
C GLU A 69 -16.31 2.77 -5.17
N LYS A 70 -15.79 3.98 -4.97
CA LYS A 70 -16.62 5.16 -4.72
C LYS A 70 -17.29 5.66 -6.00
N THR A 71 -16.58 5.58 -7.12
CA THR A 71 -17.00 6.22 -8.38
C THR A 71 -17.41 5.25 -9.47
N ASP A 72 -17.17 3.96 -9.27
CA ASP A 72 -17.40 2.88 -10.25
C ASP A 72 -16.65 3.11 -11.59
N LYS A 73 -15.55 3.87 -11.55
CA LYS A 73 -14.74 4.18 -12.73
C LYS A 73 -13.45 3.36 -12.75
N PRO A 74 -13.03 2.86 -13.93
CA PRO A 74 -11.75 2.20 -14.08
C PRO A 74 -10.60 3.19 -13.83
N THR A 75 -9.68 2.81 -12.95
CA THR A 75 -8.50 3.58 -12.61
C THR A 75 -7.24 2.76 -12.89
N LYS A 76 -6.25 3.42 -13.49
CA LYS A 76 -4.93 2.84 -13.79
C LYS A 76 -3.83 3.69 -13.14
N ARG A 77 -2.98 3.07 -12.33
CA ARG A 77 -1.81 3.71 -11.71
C ARG A 77 -0.54 2.96 -12.04
N LYS A 78 0.52 3.67 -12.43
CA LYS A 78 1.84 3.08 -12.69
C LYS A 78 2.54 2.83 -11.36
N MET A 79 3.12 1.64 -11.18
CA MET A 79 3.94 1.35 -10.00
C MET A 79 5.35 1.95 -10.16
N PRO A 80 5.85 2.70 -9.16
CA PRO A 80 7.27 3.06 -9.09
C PRO A 80 8.16 1.82 -9.06
N LYS A 81 9.37 1.89 -9.64
CA LYS A 81 10.28 0.74 -9.76
C LYS A 81 10.58 0.07 -8.40
N LYS A 82 10.84 0.86 -7.35
CA LYS A 82 11.10 0.34 -5.99
C LYS A 82 9.90 -0.45 -5.46
N PHE A 83 8.70 0.13 -5.55
CA PHE A 83 7.46 -0.52 -5.13
C PHE A 83 7.15 -1.78 -5.94
N LYS A 84 7.39 -1.75 -7.27
CA LYS A 84 7.19 -2.93 -8.12
C LYS A 84 8.07 -4.10 -7.71
N ASN A 85 9.33 -3.83 -7.36
CA ASN A 85 10.25 -4.85 -6.89
C ASN A 85 9.81 -5.43 -5.55
N ALA A 86 9.43 -4.59 -4.59
CA ALA A 86 8.89 -5.04 -3.30
C ALA A 86 7.62 -5.89 -3.47
N MET A 87 6.68 -5.44 -4.31
CA MET A 87 5.47 -6.20 -4.62
C MET A 87 5.76 -7.56 -5.24
N ARG A 88 6.78 -7.68 -6.11
CA ARG A 88 7.19 -8.96 -6.70
C ARG A 88 7.86 -9.93 -5.72
N GLN A 89 8.48 -9.41 -4.67
CA GLN A 89 9.09 -10.24 -3.63
C GLN A 89 8.04 -10.75 -2.64
N TYR A 90 6.95 -10.01 -2.48
CA TYR A 90 5.87 -10.35 -1.55
C TYR A 90 4.85 -11.36 -2.11
N ILE A 91 4.51 -11.26 -3.41
CA ILE A 91 3.55 -12.17 -4.09
C ILE A 91 4.22 -13.45 -4.58
#